data_AF-A0A9X4EH00-F1
#
_entry.id   AF-A0A9X4EH00-F1
#
_cell.length_a   1.000
_cell.length_b   1.000
_cell.length_c   1.000
_cell.angle_alpha   90.00
_cell.angle_beta   90.00
_cell.angle_gamma   90.00
#
_symmetry.space_group_name_H-M   'P 1'
#
loop_
_entity.id
_entity.type
_entity.pdbx_description
1 polymer ?
#
loop_
_entity_poly.entity_id
_entity_poly.type
_entity_poly.pdbx_seq_one_letter_code
_entity_poly.pdbx_strand_id
1 'polypeptide(L)'
;MRDLVVEMRFGSHLFGTATPASDVDYKAVYLPEGRDILLNRARDSIVESPPKQAGVKNSPGDVDREIYSLRRYFDLLAGGQVVAYDMLFAPMAAMTRPPAPLWLEIQANTDRLVSRRADNFLRYCRQQAIKFSLRGERVIAAREGLAALEAAEAFHGPQAKLAEAEAGLTAYVDAHGPALFLDLASSQGAPLRHLEICGRRMPFSGTIKNAREIVQRLVADYGSRARQAADNDGIDWKGMSHAVRIGREALELFGTGRINFPLACAPELLAIKRGQRPYEEVADLIEALLAEVEDAAGRSALPAEPDQTYIDDILVRAYKAKVLET
;
A
#
# COMPACT_ATOMS: atom_id res chain seq x y z
N MET A 1 29.40 -12.01 -8.28
CA MET A 1 28.74 -10.70 -8.46
C MET A 1 27.38 -10.99 -9.03
N ARG A 2 26.29 -10.46 -8.46
CA ARG A 2 24.92 -10.79 -8.90
C ARG A 2 24.68 -10.28 -10.33
N ASP A 3 24.02 -11.07 -11.14
CA ASP A 3 23.63 -10.68 -12.50
C ASP A 3 22.38 -9.79 -12.46
N LEU A 4 22.57 -8.47 -12.25
CA LEU A 4 21.44 -7.53 -12.23
C LEU A 4 21.01 -7.15 -13.64
N VAL A 5 19.73 -7.33 -13.92
CA VAL A 5 19.04 -6.85 -15.11
C VAL A 5 18.93 -5.33 -15.09
N VAL A 6 18.70 -4.74 -13.92
CA VAL A 6 18.67 -3.29 -13.69
C VAL A 6 18.98 -2.97 -12.23
N GLU A 7 19.56 -1.80 -11.98
CA GLU A 7 19.60 -1.16 -10.66
C GLU A 7 19.33 0.34 -10.84
N MET A 8 18.48 0.90 -9.98
CA MET A 8 18.05 2.29 -10.05
C MET A 8 17.99 2.93 -8.67
N ARG A 9 18.33 4.22 -8.62
CA ARG A 9 18.03 5.07 -7.48
C ARG A 9 16.52 5.24 -7.39
N PHE A 10 15.99 5.01 -6.19
CA PHE A 10 14.57 4.92 -5.94
C PHE A 10 14.14 5.89 -4.85
N GLY A 11 12.89 5.77 -4.40
CA GLY A 11 12.38 6.52 -3.25
C GLY A 11 12.27 8.01 -3.56
N SER A 12 12.50 8.85 -2.55
CA SER A 12 12.31 10.30 -2.65
C SER A 12 13.09 10.94 -3.81
N HIS A 13 14.22 10.36 -4.21
CA HIS A 13 15.02 10.81 -5.34
C HIS A 13 14.36 10.54 -6.69
N LEU A 14 13.74 9.37 -6.88
CA LEU A 14 12.98 9.06 -8.10
C LEU A 14 11.74 9.96 -8.20
N PHE A 15 11.05 10.16 -7.08
CA PHE A 15 9.81 10.93 -7.05
C PHE A 15 10.00 12.44 -7.16
N GLY A 16 11.23 12.96 -7.09
CA GLY A 16 11.50 14.40 -7.02
C GLY A 16 11.16 15.05 -5.67
N THR A 17 11.04 14.25 -4.61
CA THR A 17 10.67 14.69 -3.25
C THR A 17 11.83 14.59 -2.25
N ALA A 18 13.05 14.43 -2.75
CA ALA A 18 14.26 14.37 -1.94
C ALA A 18 14.57 15.72 -1.28
N THR A 19 15.07 15.65 -0.06
CA THR A 19 15.58 16.77 0.74
C THR A 19 17.02 16.47 1.18
N PRO A 20 17.79 17.44 1.71
CA PRO A 20 19.12 17.17 2.25
C PRO A 20 19.16 16.09 3.34
N ALA A 21 18.04 15.83 4.01
CA ALA A 21 17.91 14.82 5.05
C ALA A 21 17.39 13.46 4.52
N SER A 22 17.22 13.30 3.20
CA SER A 22 16.70 12.06 2.63
C SER A 22 17.76 10.96 2.57
N ASP A 23 17.32 9.73 2.85
CA ASP A 23 18.07 8.49 2.65
C ASP A 23 18.14 8.12 1.15
N VAL A 24 19.01 7.16 0.84
CA VAL A 24 19.22 6.70 -0.53
C VAL A 24 18.74 5.27 -0.66
N ASP A 25 17.60 5.12 -1.32
CA ASP A 25 17.04 3.81 -1.66
C ASP A 25 17.50 3.38 -3.05
N TYR A 26 17.77 2.09 -3.21
CA TYR A 26 17.93 1.44 -4.51
C TYR A 26 16.95 0.29 -4.68
N LYS A 27 16.46 0.15 -5.91
CA LYS A 27 15.72 -1.03 -6.35
C LYS A 27 16.47 -1.69 -7.48
N ALA A 28 16.45 -3.01 -7.51
CA ALA A 28 17.08 -3.78 -8.57
C ALA A 28 16.27 -5.01 -8.94
N VAL A 29 16.49 -5.49 -10.17
CA VAL A 29 16.03 -6.80 -10.62
C VAL A 29 17.24 -7.63 -10.98
N TYR A 30 17.29 -8.88 -10.52
CA TYR A 30 18.37 -9.80 -10.84
C TYR A 30 17.87 -11.08 -11.49
N LEU A 31 18.73 -11.67 -12.32
CA LEU A 31 18.53 -12.99 -12.89
C LEU A 31 19.20 -14.03 -11.99
N PRO A 32 18.45 -15.00 -11.40
CA PRO A 32 19.04 -16.03 -10.55
C PRO A 32 20.02 -16.92 -11.32
N GLU A 33 20.98 -17.54 -10.61
CA GLU A 33 21.91 -18.48 -11.23
C GLU A 33 21.18 -19.70 -11.80
N GLY A 34 21.65 -20.23 -12.94
CA GLY A 34 20.99 -21.34 -13.64
C GLY A 34 20.77 -22.56 -12.74
N ARG A 35 21.78 -22.89 -11.92
CA ARG A 35 21.67 -23.96 -10.91
C ARG A 35 20.57 -23.71 -9.87
N ASP A 36 20.41 -22.47 -9.41
CA ASP A 36 19.39 -22.11 -8.43
C ASP A 36 17.99 -22.09 -9.03
N ILE A 37 17.88 -21.76 -10.33
CA ILE A 37 16.64 -21.92 -11.10
C ILE A 37 16.25 -23.40 -11.14
N LEU A 38 17.16 -24.28 -11.59
CA LEU A 38 16.89 -25.72 -11.73
C LEU A 38 16.59 -26.43 -10.41
N LEU A 39 17.21 -25.99 -9.32
CA LEU A 39 17.00 -26.57 -7.98
C LEU A 39 15.85 -25.93 -7.22
N ASN A 40 15.14 -24.95 -7.81
CA ASN A 40 14.11 -24.15 -7.16
C ASN A 40 14.60 -23.51 -5.84
N ARG A 41 15.79 -22.90 -5.88
CA ARG A 41 16.46 -22.23 -4.74
C ARG A 41 16.62 -20.72 -4.94
N ALA A 42 16.20 -20.20 -6.09
CA ALA A 42 16.20 -18.77 -6.36
C ALA A 42 15.38 -18.03 -5.28
N ARG A 43 15.97 -17.00 -4.68
CA ARG A 43 15.26 -16.15 -3.73
C ARG A 43 14.36 -15.17 -4.48
N ASP A 44 13.16 -14.92 -3.97
CA ASP A 44 12.27 -13.93 -4.58
C ASP A 44 12.75 -12.49 -4.36
N SER A 45 13.25 -12.21 -3.16
CA SER A 45 13.71 -10.88 -2.78
C SER A 45 14.92 -10.94 -1.87
N ILE A 46 15.76 -9.92 -1.96
CA ILE A 46 16.98 -9.77 -1.19
C ILE A 46 17.04 -8.32 -0.72
N VAL A 47 17.21 -8.14 0.59
CA VAL A 47 17.31 -6.82 1.23
C VAL A 47 18.73 -6.67 1.76
N GLU A 48 19.40 -5.60 1.35
CA GLU A 48 20.72 -5.22 1.82
C GLU A 48 20.60 -3.86 2.48
N SER A 49 20.64 -3.86 3.82
CA SER A 49 20.50 -2.66 4.67
C SER A 49 21.63 -2.63 5.71
N PRO A 50 22.05 -1.44 6.18
CA PRO A 50 23.02 -1.35 7.27
C PRO A 50 22.45 -2.01 8.54
N PRO A 51 23.29 -2.65 9.38
CA PRO A 51 22.83 -3.19 10.66
C PRO A 51 22.35 -2.06 11.57
N LYS A 52 21.09 -2.14 12.04
CA LYS A 52 20.45 -1.14 12.92
C LYS A 52 19.70 -1.83 14.06
N GLN A 53 19.64 -1.16 15.21
CA GLN A 53 18.76 -1.59 16.31
C GLN A 53 17.29 -1.41 15.92
N ALA A 54 16.42 -2.28 16.44
CA ALA A 54 14.99 -2.21 16.19
C ALA A 54 14.42 -0.83 16.60
N GLY A 55 13.70 -0.18 15.68
CA GLY A 55 13.07 1.13 15.91
C GLY A 55 13.90 2.35 15.50
N VAL A 56 15.16 2.18 15.08
CA VAL A 56 16.00 3.29 14.60
C VAL A 56 15.69 3.60 13.14
N LYS A 57 15.38 4.87 12.85
CA LYS A 57 15.16 5.37 11.48
C LYS A 57 16.49 5.55 10.72
N ASN A 58 16.41 5.48 9.39
CA ASN A 58 17.55 5.78 8.52
C ASN A 58 18.03 7.24 8.67
N SER A 59 19.33 7.41 8.56
CA SER A 59 20.02 8.70 8.52
C SER A 59 20.50 9.03 7.09
N PRO A 60 20.80 10.30 6.78
CA PRO A 60 21.34 10.69 5.48
C PRO A 60 22.62 9.90 5.16
N GLY A 61 22.64 9.20 4.02
CA GLY A 61 23.77 8.35 3.60
C GLY A 61 23.60 6.86 3.91
N ASP A 62 22.57 6.47 4.68
CA ASP A 62 22.18 5.07 4.77
C ASP A 62 21.68 4.59 3.40
N VAL A 63 22.13 3.40 3.00
CA VAL A 63 21.80 2.80 1.72
C VAL A 63 21.00 1.52 1.92
N ASP A 64 19.73 1.56 1.55
CA ASP A 64 18.88 0.38 1.51
C ASP A 64 18.74 -0.09 0.06
N ARG A 65 19.05 -1.37 -0.19
CA ARG A 65 18.81 -2.01 -1.49
C ARG A 65 17.80 -3.12 -1.33
N GLU A 66 16.77 -3.08 -2.16
CA GLU A 66 15.84 -4.20 -2.31
C GLU A 66 15.91 -4.71 -3.75
N ILE A 67 16.26 -5.99 -3.87
CA ILE A 67 16.55 -6.66 -5.14
C ILE A 67 15.53 -7.77 -5.33
N TYR A 68 14.76 -7.73 -6.42
CA TYR A 68 13.79 -8.76 -6.78
C TYR A 68 14.39 -9.73 -7.81
N SER A 69 14.09 -11.02 -7.72
CA SER A 69 14.30 -11.91 -8.86
C SER A 69 13.43 -11.47 -10.05
N LEU A 70 13.84 -11.78 -11.27
CA LEU A 70 13.05 -11.45 -12.47
C LEU A 70 11.61 -11.98 -12.39
N ARG A 71 11.42 -13.22 -11.91
CA ARG A 71 10.10 -13.80 -11.65
C ARG A 71 9.30 -12.96 -10.65
N ARG A 72 9.90 -12.64 -9.49
CA ARG A 72 9.23 -11.86 -8.45
C ARG A 72 8.85 -10.46 -8.92
N TYR A 73 9.73 -9.81 -9.69
CA TYR A 73 9.42 -8.51 -10.29
C TYR A 73 8.17 -8.60 -11.19
N PHE A 74 8.09 -9.62 -12.05
CA PHE A 74 6.91 -9.82 -12.89
C PHE A 74 5.66 -10.16 -12.08
N ASP A 75 5.75 -10.87 -10.96
CA ASP A 75 4.59 -11.09 -10.07
C ASP A 75 4.08 -9.79 -9.45
N LEU A 76 4.99 -8.92 -9.00
CA LEU A 76 4.64 -7.61 -8.48
C LEU A 76 4.00 -6.75 -9.56
N LEU A 77 4.58 -6.76 -10.76
CA LEU A 77 4.09 -6.01 -11.92
C LEU A 77 2.70 -6.49 -12.34
N ALA A 78 2.53 -7.81 -12.47
CA ALA A 78 1.25 -8.41 -12.88
C ALA A 78 0.14 -8.23 -11.83
N GLY A 79 0.54 -8.16 -10.55
CA GLY A 79 -0.33 -7.80 -9.46
C GLY A 79 -0.69 -6.31 -9.40
N GLY A 80 -0.10 -5.44 -10.24
CA GLY A 80 -0.32 -4.00 -10.19
C GLY A 80 0.25 -3.34 -8.93
N GLN A 81 1.39 -3.84 -8.43
CA GLN A 81 2.06 -3.25 -7.27
C GLN A 81 2.74 -1.94 -7.67
N VAL A 82 2.46 -0.87 -6.91
CA VAL A 82 2.97 0.48 -7.19
C VAL A 82 4.49 0.49 -7.38
N VAL A 83 5.23 -0.21 -6.52
CA VAL A 83 6.69 -0.31 -6.61
C VAL A 83 7.18 -0.86 -7.96
N ALA A 84 6.46 -1.82 -8.56
CA ALA A 84 6.87 -2.41 -9.83
C ALA A 84 6.59 -1.47 -11.00
N TYR A 85 5.49 -0.71 -10.96
CA TYR A 85 5.20 0.35 -11.92
C TYR A 85 6.17 1.52 -11.80
N ASP A 86 6.48 1.96 -10.58
CA ASP A 86 7.50 2.98 -10.30
C ASP A 86 8.85 2.56 -10.91
N MET A 87 9.25 1.29 -10.74
CA MET A 87 10.46 0.74 -11.36
C MET A 87 10.36 0.70 -12.89
N LEU A 88 9.24 0.20 -13.45
CA LEU A 88 9.03 0.07 -14.90
C LEU A 88 9.20 1.42 -15.61
N PHE A 89 8.65 2.49 -15.02
CA PHE A 89 8.65 3.82 -15.61
C PHE A 89 9.82 4.70 -15.19
N ALA A 90 10.74 4.19 -14.36
CA ALA A 90 11.94 4.92 -13.96
C ALA A 90 12.79 5.32 -15.19
N PRO A 91 13.21 6.60 -15.29
CA PRO A 91 13.97 7.09 -16.43
C PRO A 91 15.40 6.56 -16.40
N MET A 92 16.08 6.57 -17.55
CA MET A 92 17.49 6.17 -17.65
C MET A 92 18.39 6.92 -16.66
N ALA A 93 18.09 8.19 -16.38
CA ALA A 93 18.81 9.01 -15.42
C ALA A 93 18.73 8.51 -13.96
N ALA A 94 17.76 7.65 -13.64
CA ALA A 94 17.66 6.99 -12.34
C ALA A 94 18.53 5.72 -12.24
N MET A 95 18.97 5.16 -13.37
CA MET A 95 19.74 3.92 -13.40
C MET A 95 21.16 4.16 -12.88
N THR A 96 21.64 3.30 -11.98
CA THR A 96 23.01 3.42 -11.40
C THR A 96 24.08 2.91 -12.35
N ARG A 97 23.67 2.09 -13.32
CA ARG A 97 24.49 1.49 -14.37
C ARG A 97 23.64 1.29 -15.63
N PRO A 98 24.24 1.17 -16.82
CA PRO A 98 23.49 0.82 -18.02
C PRO A 98 22.65 -0.45 -17.78
N PRO A 99 21.32 -0.41 -18.02
CA PRO A 99 20.47 -1.57 -17.82
C PRO A 99 20.76 -2.64 -18.87
N ALA A 100 20.52 -3.90 -18.53
CA ALA A 100 20.67 -5.01 -19.47
C ALA A 100 19.66 -4.87 -20.63
N PRO A 101 19.95 -5.43 -21.83
CA PRO A 101 19.02 -5.41 -22.97
C PRO A 101 17.62 -5.94 -22.62
N LEU A 102 17.55 -6.92 -21.72
CA LEU A 102 16.29 -7.46 -21.22
C LEU A 102 15.42 -6.40 -20.53
N TRP A 103 16.00 -5.47 -19.76
CA TRP A 103 15.23 -4.40 -19.14
C TRP A 103 14.71 -3.38 -20.17
N LEU A 104 15.53 -3.07 -21.17
CA LEU A 104 15.13 -2.18 -22.26
C LEU A 104 13.96 -2.76 -23.05
N GLU A 105 13.96 -4.09 -23.28
CA GLU A 105 12.83 -4.80 -23.87
C GLU A 105 11.57 -4.68 -23.00
N ILE A 106 11.69 -4.87 -21.69
CA ILE A 106 10.58 -4.71 -20.74
C ILE A 106 10.01 -3.28 -20.80
N GLN A 107 10.84 -2.25 -20.79
CA GLN A 107 10.39 -0.85 -20.86
C GLN A 107 9.80 -0.47 -22.23
N ALA A 108 10.18 -1.17 -23.31
CA ALA A 108 9.66 -0.93 -24.65
C ALA A 108 8.27 -1.53 -24.88
N ASN A 109 7.81 -2.45 -24.02
CA ASN A 109 6.56 -3.20 -24.17
C ASN A 109 5.61 -2.98 -22.99
N THR A 110 5.57 -1.76 -22.43
CA THR A 110 4.75 -1.43 -21.25
C THR A 110 3.25 -1.62 -21.48
N ASP A 111 2.78 -1.43 -22.71
CA ASP A 111 1.39 -1.64 -23.14
C ASP A 111 0.89 -3.08 -22.93
N ARG A 112 1.82 -4.06 -22.94
CA ARG A 112 1.52 -5.46 -22.65
C ARG A 112 1.62 -5.81 -21.17
N LEU A 113 2.28 -4.99 -20.37
CA LEU A 113 2.66 -5.31 -18.99
C LEU A 113 1.86 -4.54 -17.94
N VAL A 114 1.21 -3.44 -18.33
CA VAL A 114 0.45 -2.55 -17.44
C VAL A 114 -1.03 -2.84 -17.59
N SER A 115 -1.77 -2.80 -16.48
CA SER A 115 -3.22 -3.01 -16.45
C SER A 115 -3.95 -1.91 -15.69
N ARG A 116 -5.27 -1.82 -15.89
CA ARG A 116 -6.18 -0.96 -15.12
C ARG A 116 -6.55 -1.51 -13.73
N ARG A 117 -5.83 -2.52 -13.21
CA ARG A 117 -6.03 -3.04 -11.86
C ARG A 117 -5.71 -1.97 -10.82
N ALA A 118 -6.71 -1.55 -10.06
CA ALA A 118 -6.58 -0.49 -9.07
C ALA A 118 -6.48 -0.99 -7.62
N ASP A 119 -6.65 -2.29 -7.36
CA ASP A 119 -6.80 -2.84 -6.01
C ASP A 119 -5.67 -2.45 -5.06
N ASN A 120 -4.41 -2.46 -5.52
CA ASN A 120 -3.26 -2.14 -4.68
C ASN A 120 -3.10 -0.63 -4.44
N PHE A 121 -3.44 0.21 -5.42
CA PHE A 121 -3.51 1.67 -5.23
C PHE A 121 -4.60 2.02 -4.20
N LEU A 122 -5.82 1.50 -4.41
CA LEU A 122 -6.97 1.76 -3.54
C LEU A 122 -6.76 1.20 -2.13
N ARG A 123 -6.18 0.01 -1.99
CA ARG A 123 -5.93 -0.61 -0.67
C ARG A 123 -5.09 0.29 0.23
N TYR A 124 -3.99 0.83 -0.28
CA TYR A 124 -3.11 1.69 0.51
C TYR A 124 -3.80 3.02 0.87
N CYS A 125 -4.36 3.72 -0.14
CA CYS A 125 -5.05 4.98 0.08
C CYS A 125 -6.23 4.82 1.06
N ARG A 126 -6.97 3.70 1.01
CA ARG A 126 -8.10 3.43 1.91
C ARG A 126 -7.64 3.23 3.35
N GLN A 127 -6.52 2.53 3.56
CA GLN A 127 -5.93 2.40 4.89
C GLN A 127 -5.49 3.76 5.46
N GLN A 128 -4.89 4.62 4.63
CA GLN A 128 -4.49 5.96 5.06
C GLN A 128 -5.69 6.89 5.28
N ALA A 129 -6.73 6.84 4.45
CA ALA A 129 -7.99 7.55 4.67
C ALA A 129 -8.61 7.18 6.02
N ILE A 130 -8.75 5.88 6.32
CA ILE A 130 -9.23 5.40 7.63
C ILE A 130 -8.35 5.94 8.77
N LYS A 131 -7.03 5.96 8.56
CA LYS A 131 -6.06 6.40 9.57
C LYS A 131 -6.03 7.93 9.74
N PHE A 132 -6.40 8.73 8.76
CA PHE A 132 -6.26 10.19 8.84
C PHE A 132 -7.58 10.97 8.82
N SER A 133 -8.72 10.29 8.71
CA SER A 133 -10.02 10.94 8.82
C SER A 133 -10.21 11.58 10.21
N LEU A 134 -10.48 12.89 10.24
CA LEU A 134 -10.71 13.69 11.47
C LEU A 134 -12.12 14.26 11.60
N ARG A 135 -12.89 14.26 10.51
CA ARG A 135 -14.29 14.71 10.48
C ARG A 135 -15.18 13.61 9.91
N GLY A 136 -16.48 13.72 10.16
CA GLY A 136 -17.50 12.93 9.46
C GLY A 136 -17.98 11.68 10.20
N GLU A 137 -18.93 11.02 9.53
CA GLU A 137 -19.69 9.85 9.98
C GLU A 137 -18.83 8.77 10.67
N ARG A 138 -17.55 8.61 10.30
CA ARG A 138 -16.62 7.64 10.91
C ARG A 138 -16.26 7.93 12.37
N VAL A 139 -16.04 9.19 12.73
CA VAL A 139 -15.70 9.55 14.12
C VAL A 139 -16.95 9.38 15.00
N ILE A 140 -18.12 9.75 14.46
CA ILE A 140 -19.42 9.54 15.10
C ILE A 140 -19.67 8.04 15.28
N ALA A 141 -19.59 7.26 14.19
CA ALA A 141 -19.77 5.82 14.21
C ALA A 141 -18.81 5.12 15.19
N ALA A 142 -17.54 5.54 15.27
CA ALA A 142 -16.61 4.95 16.23
C ALA A 142 -16.98 5.27 17.69
N ARG A 143 -17.42 6.49 17.99
CA ARG A 143 -17.84 6.90 19.35
C ARG A 143 -19.15 6.24 19.76
N GLU A 144 -20.15 6.25 18.88
CA GLU A 144 -21.45 5.61 19.14
C GLU A 144 -21.31 4.08 19.17
N GLY A 145 -20.44 3.51 18.35
CA GLY A 145 -20.12 2.08 18.38
C GLY A 145 -19.40 1.66 19.66
N LEU A 146 -18.52 2.52 20.19
CA LEU A 146 -17.92 2.30 21.51
C LEU A 146 -18.99 2.31 22.60
N ALA A 147 -19.90 3.29 22.59
CA ALA A 147 -21.00 3.37 23.55
C ALA A 147 -21.92 2.14 23.47
N ALA A 148 -22.23 1.66 22.26
CA ALA A 148 -23.02 0.45 22.04
C ALA A 148 -22.32 -0.80 22.59
N LEU A 149 -21.00 -0.92 22.41
CA LEU A 149 -20.21 -2.02 22.96
C LEU A 149 -20.06 -1.94 24.49
N GLU A 150 -19.97 -0.74 25.06
CA GLU A 150 -19.99 -0.53 26.51
C GLU A 150 -21.34 -0.93 27.13
N ALA A 151 -22.45 -0.58 26.47
CA ALA A 151 -23.79 -1.01 26.88
C ALA A 151 -23.95 -2.54 26.78
N ALA A 152 -23.46 -3.15 25.69
CA ALA A 152 -23.46 -4.61 25.52
C ALA A 152 -22.60 -5.31 26.59
N GLU A 153 -21.42 -4.77 26.90
CA GLU A 153 -20.54 -5.30 27.95
C GLU A 153 -21.21 -5.21 29.33
N ALA A 154 -21.92 -4.11 29.62
CA ALA A 154 -22.66 -3.94 30.86
C ALA A 154 -23.83 -4.94 30.99
N PHE A 155 -24.49 -5.29 29.89
CA PHE A 155 -25.65 -6.19 29.89
C PHE A 155 -25.27 -7.69 29.90
N HIS A 156 -24.36 -8.11 29.00
CA HIS A 156 -23.98 -9.52 28.84
C HIS A 156 -22.76 -9.92 29.67
N GLY A 157 -21.94 -8.95 30.07
CA GLY A 157 -20.66 -9.16 30.74
C GLY A 157 -19.46 -9.21 29.78
N PRO A 158 -18.24 -8.91 30.29
CA PRO A 158 -17.04 -8.73 29.46
C PRO A 158 -16.56 -9.98 28.71
N GLN A 159 -16.83 -11.17 29.27
CA GLN A 159 -16.39 -12.44 28.70
C GLN A 159 -17.44 -13.10 27.80
N ALA A 160 -18.65 -12.55 27.73
CA ALA A 160 -19.67 -13.01 26.81
C ALA A 160 -19.18 -12.85 25.36
N LYS A 161 -19.68 -13.72 24.49
CA LYS A 161 -19.33 -13.67 23.07
C LYS A 161 -20.00 -12.48 22.41
N LEU A 162 -19.31 -11.86 21.46
CA LEU A 162 -19.85 -10.73 20.71
C LEU A 162 -21.15 -11.12 19.97
N ALA A 163 -21.28 -12.39 19.56
CA ALA A 163 -22.52 -12.94 19.00
C ALA A 163 -23.76 -12.71 19.90
N GLU A 164 -23.60 -12.74 21.22
CA GLU A 164 -24.71 -12.58 22.17
C GLU A 164 -25.27 -11.15 22.14
N ALA A 165 -24.46 -10.17 21.73
CA ALA A 165 -24.83 -8.76 21.63
C ALA A 165 -25.34 -8.34 20.24
N GLU A 166 -25.42 -9.25 19.26
CA GLU A 166 -25.77 -8.94 17.87
C GLU A 166 -27.09 -8.16 17.75
N ALA A 167 -28.14 -8.63 18.44
CA ALA A 167 -29.44 -7.99 18.42
C ALA A 167 -29.39 -6.54 18.95
N GLY A 168 -28.61 -6.30 20.01
CA GLY A 168 -28.43 -4.96 20.59
C GLY A 168 -27.59 -4.02 19.71
N LEU A 169 -26.73 -4.57 18.85
CA LEU A 169 -25.86 -3.81 17.95
C LEU A 169 -26.50 -3.49 16.59
N THR A 170 -27.61 -4.15 16.25
CA THR A 170 -28.25 -4.02 14.93
C THR A 170 -28.69 -2.59 14.64
N ALA A 171 -29.35 -1.93 15.60
CA ALA A 171 -29.81 -0.54 15.43
C ALA A 171 -28.65 0.45 15.21
N TYR A 172 -27.51 0.21 15.85
CA TYR A 172 -26.29 1.00 15.62
C TYR A 172 -25.74 0.75 14.21
N VAL A 173 -25.63 -0.52 13.80
CA VAL A 173 -25.12 -0.88 12.47
C VAL A 173 -25.98 -0.28 11.35
N ASP A 174 -27.30 -0.33 11.49
CA ASP A 174 -28.22 0.22 10.49
C ASP A 174 -28.17 1.76 10.40
N ALA A 175 -27.75 2.43 11.48
CA ALA A 175 -27.69 3.89 11.56
C ALA A 175 -26.39 4.50 11.00
N HIS A 176 -25.34 3.70 10.76
CA HIS A 176 -24.03 4.21 10.36
C HIS A 176 -23.42 3.42 9.19
N GLY A 177 -23.21 4.07 8.05
CA GLY A 177 -22.57 3.46 6.87
C GLY A 177 -21.17 2.86 7.12
N PRO A 178 -20.32 3.43 8.01
CA PRO A 178 -19.03 2.83 8.37
C PRO A 178 -19.10 1.60 9.30
N ALA A 179 -20.29 1.13 9.66
CA ALA A 179 -20.51 -0.06 10.46
C ALA A 179 -21.30 -1.11 9.67
N LEU A 180 -20.89 -2.38 9.75
CA LEU A 180 -21.61 -3.47 9.07
C LEU A 180 -21.34 -4.84 9.68
N PHE A 181 -22.29 -5.76 9.48
CA PHE A 181 -22.09 -7.17 9.72
C PHE A 181 -21.59 -7.87 8.46
N LEU A 182 -20.60 -8.73 8.62
CA LEU A 182 -19.89 -9.40 7.52
C LEU A 182 -19.67 -10.87 7.83
N ASP A 183 -19.88 -11.74 6.85
CA ASP A 183 -19.49 -13.15 6.91
C ASP A 183 -18.21 -13.37 6.12
N LEU A 184 -17.14 -13.79 6.82
CA LEU A 184 -15.82 -14.00 6.23
C LEU A 184 -15.46 -15.48 6.23
N ALA A 185 -14.80 -15.94 5.17
CA ALA A 185 -14.33 -17.32 5.07
C ALA A 185 -13.40 -17.66 6.25
N SER A 186 -13.65 -18.80 6.89
CA SER A 186 -12.83 -19.35 7.96
C SER A 186 -11.97 -20.49 7.45
N SER A 187 -10.79 -20.68 8.03
CA SER A 187 -9.96 -21.87 7.81
C SER A 187 -10.65 -23.17 8.21
N GLN A 188 -11.73 -23.10 9.01
CA GLN A 188 -12.56 -24.23 9.43
C GLN A 188 -13.79 -24.47 8.52
N GLY A 189 -13.87 -23.84 7.36
CA GLY A 189 -14.88 -24.10 6.32
C GLY A 189 -16.21 -23.37 6.49
N ALA A 190 -16.72 -23.21 7.71
CA ALA A 190 -17.93 -22.40 7.95
C ALA A 190 -17.58 -20.89 7.99
N PRO A 191 -18.32 -20.02 7.28
CA PRO A 191 -18.09 -18.58 7.35
C PRO A 191 -18.30 -18.07 8.78
N LEU A 192 -17.39 -17.20 9.23
CA LEU A 192 -17.44 -16.60 10.56
C LEU A 192 -17.97 -15.18 10.44
N ARG A 193 -19.01 -14.87 11.23
CA ARG A 193 -19.61 -13.56 11.29
C ARG A 193 -18.74 -12.57 12.06
N HIS A 194 -18.69 -11.33 11.59
CA HIS A 194 -17.89 -10.24 12.13
C HIS A 194 -18.73 -8.96 12.24
N LEU A 195 -18.42 -8.15 13.25
CA LEU A 195 -18.77 -6.73 13.30
C LEU A 195 -17.59 -5.96 12.71
N GLU A 196 -17.85 -5.12 11.71
CA GLU A 196 -16.91 -4.12 11.25
C GLU A 196 -17.33 -2.73 11.74
N ILE A 197 -16.41 -2.00 12.37
CA ILE A 197 -16.59 -0.57 12.70
C ILE A 197 -15.38 0.19 12.15
N CYS A 198 -15.62 1.09 11.19
CA CYS A 198 -14.59 1.92 10.58
C CYS A 198 -13.38 1.11 10.06
N GLY A 199 -13.62 -0.05 9.45
CA GLY A 199 -12.58 -0.95 8.93
C GLY A 199 -11.93 -1.88 9.97
N ARG A 200 -12.30 -1.79 11.25
CA ARG A 200 -11.85 -2.75 12.29
C ARG A 200 -12.84 -3.90 12.35
N ARG A 201 -12.36 -5.12 12.08
CA ARG A 201 -13.16 -6.36 12.07
C ARG A 201 -12.99 -7.11 13.38
N MET A 202 -14.11 -7.44 14.00
CA MET A 202 -14.17 -8.17 15.27
C MET A 202 -15.03 -9.42 15.08
N PRO A 203 -14.45 -10.63 15.23
CA PRO A 203 -15.21 -11.86 15.04
C PRO A 203 -16.24 -12.06 16.15
N PHE A 204 -17.39 -12.60 15.79
CA PHE A 204 -18.47 -12.91 16.74
C PHE A 204 -18.11 -14.01 17.74
N SER A 205 -17.11 -14.84 17.41
CA SER A 205 -16.49 -15.80 18.32
C SER A 205 -15.57 -15.16 19.36
N GLY A 206 -15.21 -13.88 19.20
CA GLY A 206 -14.47 -13.08 20.17
C GLY A 206 -15.34 -12.61 21.33
N THR A 207 -14.73 -12.07 22.39
CA THR A 207 -15.45 -11.51 23.53
C THR A 207 -15.87 -10.06 23.28
N ILE A 208 -16.96 -9.62 23.93
CA ILE A 208 -17.41 -8.22 23.88
C ILE A 208 -16.30 -7.28 24.38
N LYS A 209 -15.58 -7.65 25.45
CA LYS A 209 -14.45 -6.87 25.96
C LYS A 209 -13.38 -6.61 24.88
N ASN A 210 -12.99 -7.63 24.13
CA ASN A 210 -11.97 -7.47 23.09
C ASN A 210 -12.46 -6.53 21.97
N ALA A 211 -13.73 -6.66 21.57
CA ALA A 211 -14.34 -5.77 20.59
C ALA A 211 -14.34 -4.31 21.10
N ARG A 212 -14.81 -4.08 22.34
CA ARG A 212 -14.78 -2.76 22.99
C ARG A 212 -13.37 -2.18 23.04
N GLU A 213 -12.36 -2.95 23.44
CA GLU A 213 -10.95 -2.47 23.51
C GLU A 213 -10.36 -2.13 22.14
N ILE A 214 -10.78 -2.80 21.07
CA ILE A 214 -10.40 -2.46 19.70
C ILE A 214 -11.00 -1.10 19.32
N VAL A 215 -12.29 -0.89 19.56
CA VAL A 215 -12.98 0.36 19.21
C VAL A 215 -12.57 1.52 20.14
N GLN A 216 -12.31 1.25 21.42
CA GLN A 216 -11.80 2.24 22.37
C GLN A 216 -10.46 2.81 21.92
N ARG A 217 -9.54 1.95 21.48
CA ARG A 217 -8.26 2.40 20.89
C ARG A 217 -8.48 3.23 19.64
N LEU A 218 -9.41 2.83 18.77
CA LEU A 218 -9.76 3.60 17.58
C LEU A 218 -10.24 5.02 17.93
N VAL A 219 -11.15 5.16 18.91
CA VAL A 219 -11.65 6.47 19.38
C VAL A 219 -10.53 7.30 19.99
N ALA A 220 -9.65 6.67 20.80
CA ALA A 220 -8.50 7.35 21.37
C ALA A 220 -7.53 7.86 20.29
N ASP A 221 -7.30 7.07 19.24
CA ASP A 221 -6.45 7.47 18.12
C ASP A 221 -7.05 8.65 17.33
N TYR A 222 -8.37 8.69 17.12
CA TYR A 222 -9.00 9.88 16.52
C TYR A 222 -8.84 11.12 17.42
N GLY A 223 -9.00 10.97 18.73
CA GLY A 223 -8.83 12.06 19.69
C GLY A 223 -7.39 12.57 19.77
N SER A 224 -6.39 11.69 19.69
CA SER A 224 -4.98 12.10 19.63
C SER A 224 -4.67 12.85 18.34
N ARG A 225 -5.15 12.36 17.19
CA ARG A 225 -4.96 13.02 15.90
C ARG A 225 -5.63 14.40 15.84
N ALA A 226 -6.82 14.56 16.42
CA ALA A 226 -7.50 15.85 16.47
C ALA A 226 -6.68 16.89 17.25
N ARG A 227 -6.06 16.48 18.37
CA ARG A 227 -5.12 17.32 19.12
C ARG A 227 -3.85 17.62 18.32
N GLN A 228 -3.24 16.60 17.73
CA GLN A 228 -2.05 16.75 16.88
C GLN A 228 -2.28 17.71 15.72
N ALA A 229 -3.46 17.65 15.08
CA ALA A 229 -3.86 18.57 14.02
C ALA A 229 -4.04 20.00 14.52
N ALA A 230 -4.59 20.21 15.72
CA ALA A 230 -4.72 21.52 16.34
C ALA A 230 -3.36 22.12 16.73
N ASP A 231 -2.46 21.30 17.26
CA ASP A 231 -1.15 21.72 17.78
C ASP A 231 -0.05 21.67 16.69
N ASN A 232 -0.37 21.16 15.50
CA ASN A 232 0.55 20.83 14.40
C ASN A 232 1.79 20.01 14.83
N ASP A 233 1.63 19.20 15.89
CA ASP A 233 2.71 18.40 16.49
C ASP A 233 2.40 16.90 16.34
N GLY A 234 3.43 16.09 16.05
CA GLY A 234 3.29 14.63 15.94
C GLY A 234 2.49 14.08 14.75
N ILE A 235 2.12 14.92 13.77
CA ILE A 235 1.40 14.49 12.55
C ILE A 235 2.31 13.66 11.63
N ASP A 236 1.79 12.53 11.15
CA ASP A 236 2.47 11.67 10.16
C ASP A 236 2.36 12.25 8.72
N TRP A 237 2.95 13.42 8.51
CA TRP A 237 2.99 14.11 7.21
C TRP A 237 3.65 13.27 6.11
N LYS A 238 4.58 12.37 6.48
CA LYS A 238 5.22 11.44 5.55
C LYS A 238 4.20 10.42 5.02
N GLY A 239 3.39 9.83 5.90
CA GLY A 239 2.32 8.91 5.52
C GLY A 239 1.26 9.57 4.65
N MET A 240 0.82 10.78 4.99
CA MET A 240 -0.16 11.53 4.19
C MET A 240 0.38 11.89 2.81
N SER A 241 1.62 12.41 2.73
CA SER A 241 2.29 12.70 1.45
C SER A 241 2.39 11.45 0.56
N HIS A 242 2.72 10.29 1.14
CA HIS A 242 2.80 9.03 0.40
C HIS A 242 1.43 8.55 -0.10
N ALA A 243 0.36 8.71 0.68
CA ALA A 243 -1.00 8.39 0.25
C ALA A 243 -1.43 9.23 -0.96
N VAL A 244 -1.16 10.53 -0.93
CA VAL A 244 -1.45 11.44 -2.05
C VAL A 244 -0.61 11.07 -3.26
N ARG A 245 0.67 10.74 -3.09
CA ARG A 245 1.55 10.29 -4.17
C ARG A 245 0.96 9.08 -4.91
N ILE A 246 0.57 8.04 -4.18
CA ILE A 246 -0.01 6.81 -4.76
C ILE A 246 -1.30 7.11 -5.53
N GLY A 247 -2.17 7.96 -4.99
CA GLY A 247 -3.39 8.37 -5.68
C GLY A 247 -3.10 9.14 -6.98
N ARG A 248 -2.16 10.10 -6.94
CA ARG A 248 -1.75 10.88 -8.12
C ARG A 248 -1.07 10.00 -9.18
N GLU A 249 -0.20 9.08 -8.79
CA GLU A 249 0.45 8.10 -9.68
C GLU A 249 -0.61 7.22 -10.37
N ALA A 250 -1.64 6.76 -9.64
CA ALA A 250 -2.72 5.98 -10.22
C ALA A 250 -3.52 6.77 -11.26
N LEU A 251 -3.85 8.04 -10.98
CA LEU A 251 -4.57 8.90 -11.93
C LEU A 251 -3.76 9.14 -13.20
N GLU A 252 -2.45 9.39 -13.09
CA GLU A 252 -1.57 9.55 -14.25
C GLU A 252 -1.50 8.26 -15.07
N LEU A 253 -1.30 7.11 -14.39
CA LEU A 253 -1.23 5.80 -15.02
C LEU A 253 -2.53 5.47 -15.76
N PHE A 254 -3.69 5.62 -15.13
CA PHE A 254 -4.97 5.25 -15.72
C PHE A 254 -5.42 6.22 -16.82
N GLY A 255 -5.02 7.50 -16.72
CA GLY A 255 -5.31 8.51 -17.73
C GLY A 255 -4.40 8.45 -18.95
N THR A 256 -3.13 8.06 -18.79
CA THR A 256 -2.12 8.17 -19.87
C THR A 256 -1.45 6.85 -20.26
N GLY A 257 -1.61 5.80 -19.47
CA GLY A 257 -0.91 4.54 -19.62
C GLY A 257 0.54 4.55 -19.12
N ARG A 258 0.99 5.65 -18.49
CA ARG A 258 2.38 5.86 -18.05
C ARG A 258 2.45 6.68 -16.76
N ILE A 259 3.55 6.54 -16.01
CA ILE A 259 3.93 7.45 -14.92
C ILE A 259 5.19 8.20 -15.36
N ASN A 260 5.27 9.51 -15.13
CA ASN A 260 6.45 10.29 -15.47
C ASN A 260 7.23 10.70 -14.21
N PHE A 261 8.53 10.42 -14.21
CA PHE A 261 9.44 10.80 -13.13
C PHE A 261 10.47 11.85 -13.58
N PRO A 262 10.80 12.83 -12.72
CA PRO A 262 10.22 13.08 -11.41
C PRO A 262 8.73 13.46 -11.50
N LEU A 263 7.98 13.18 -10.44
CA LEU A 263 6.52 13.36 -10.45
C LEU A 263 6.16 14.82 -10.65
N ALA A 264 5.18 15.10 -11.52
CA ALA A 264 4.66 16.46 -11.70
C ALA A 264 4.07 17.03 -10.40
N CYS A 265 3.51 16.18 -9.53
CA CYS A 265 2.97 16.55 -8.23
C CYS A 265 4.04 16.69 -7.12
N ALA A 266 5.33 16.50 -7.40
CA ALA A 266 6.38 16.57 -6.37
C ALA A 266 6.35 17.85 -5.49
N PRO A 267 6.04 19.06 -6.01
CA PRO A 267 5.87 20.25 -5.17
C PRO A 267 4.72 20.14 -4.16
N GLU A 268 3.57 19.58 -4.55
CA GLU A 268 2.42 19.31 -3.66
C GLU A 268 2.83 18.33 -2.56
N LEU A 269 3.50 17.24 -2.94
CA LEU A 269 3.97 16.21 -2.00
C LEU A 269 4.96 16.76 -0.98
N LEU A 270 5.87 17.65 -1.39
CA LEU A 270 6.82 18.32 -0.51
C LEU A 270 6.13 19.28 0.45
N ALA A 271 5.13 20.04 -0.01
CA ALA A 271 4.35 20.93 0.85
C ALA A 271 3.61 20.15 1.94
N ILE A 272 2.98 19.03 1.58
CA ILE A 272 2.32 18.12 2.54
C ILE A 272 3.35 17.55 3.52
N LYS A 273 4.47 17.01 3.02
CA LYS A 273 5.52 16.38 3.86
C LYS A 273 6.14 17.36 4.88
N ARG A 274 6.12 18.66 4.57
CA ARG A 274 6.61 19.75 5.43
C ARG A 274 5.52 20.34 6.34
N GLY A 275 4.28 19.82 6.32
CA GLY A 275 3.17 20.35 7.09
C GLY A 275 2.75 21.77 6.68
N GLN A 276 2.98 22.14 5.42
CA GLN A 276 2.62 23.47 4.88
C GLN A 276 1.17 23.53 4.37
N ARG A 277 0.40 22.46 4.56
CA ARG A 277 -1.01 22.33 4.18
C ARG A 277 -1.83 22.04 5.43
N PRO A 278 -3.05 22.59 5.57
CA PRO A 278 -3.95 22.22 6.65
C PRO A 278 -4.19 20.71 6.66
N TYR A 279 -4.16 20.09 7.84
CA TYR A 279 -4.34 18.65 7.98
C TYR A 279 -5.64 18.17 7.31
N GLU A 280 -6.75 18.86 7.59
CA GLU A 280 -8.09 18.48 7.09
C GLU A 280 -8.13 18.51 5.57
N GLU A 281 -7.51 19.51 4.93
CA GLU A 281 -7.43 19.59 3.47
C GLU A 281 -6.70 18.37 2.87
N VAL A 282 -5.64 17.89 3.53
CA VAL A 282 -4.90 16.72 3.04
C VAL A 282 -5.67 15.42 3.32
N ALA A 283 -6.36 15.32 4.46
CA ALA A 283 -7.20 14.17 4.77
C ALA A 283 -8.35 14.04 3.76
N ASP A 284 -9.05 15.13 3.48
CA ASP A 284 -10.12 15.20 2.49
C ASP A 284 -9.61 14.88 1.08
N LEU A 285 -8.41 15.35 0.72
CA LEU A 285 -7.75 15.01 -0.54
C LEU A 285 -7.49 13.50 -0.67
N ILE A 286 -7.05 12.82 0.38
CA ILE A 286 -6.82 11.37 0.35
C ILE A 286 -8.14 10.61 0.15
N GLU A 287 -9.23 11.07 0.78
CA GLU A 287 -10.56 10.50 0.59
C GLU A 287 -11.08 10.74 -0.83
N ALA A 288 -10.93 11.94 -1.37
CA ALA A 288 -11.30 12.27 -2.75
C ALA A 288 -10.53 11.43 -3.77
N LEU A 289 -9.21 11.28 -3.59
CA LEU A 289 -8.36 10.48 -4.48
C LEU A 289 -8.82 9.01 -4.56
N LEU A 290 -9.43 8.45 -3.52
CA LEU A 290 -9.97 7.10 -3.59
C LEU A 290 -11.09 6.97 -4.64
N ALA A 291 -12.05 7.90 -4.59
CA ALA A 291 -13.16 7.91 -5.53
C ALA A 291 -12.67 8.22 -6.96
N GLU A 292 -11.75 9.18 -7.10
CA GLU A 292 -11.17 9.54 -8.40
C GLU A 292 -10.40 8.37 -9.03
N VAL A 293 -9.61 7.64 -8.24
CA VAL A 293 -8.84 6.49 -8.74
C VAL A 293 -9.75 5.35 -9.17
N GLU A 294 -10.82 5.08 -8.42
CA GLU A 294 -11.80 4.05 -8.78
C GLU A 294 -12.52 4.38 -10.09
N ASP A 295 -12.97 5.63 -10.26
CA ASP A 295 -13.58 6.11 -11.51
C ASP A 295 -12.59 6.09 -12.69
N ALA A 296 -11.35 6.58 -12.47
CA ALA A 296 -10.31 6.59 -13.50
C ALA A 296 -9.96 5.17 -13.98
N ALA A 297 -9.86 4.20 -13.06
CA ALA A 297 -9.65 2.80 -13.41
C ALA A 297 -10.82 2.21 -14.22
N GLY A 298 -12.06 2.60 -13.89
CA GLY A 298 -13.27 2.22 -14.62
C GLY A 298 -13.29 2.71 -16.07
N ARG A 299 -12.73 3.91 -16.31
CA ARG A 299 -12.68 4.56 -17.63
C ARG A 299 -11.38 4.37 -18.41
N SER A 300 -10.38 3.72 -17.81
CA SER A 300 -9.05 3.57 -18.43
C SER A 300 -9.08 2.68 -19.67
N ALA A 301 -8.27 3.06 -20.67
CA ALA A 301 -8.05 2.27 -21.88
C ALA A 301 -7.02 1.13 -21.70
N LEU A 302 -6.36 1.06 -20.54
CA LEU A 302 -5.44 -0.02 -20.21
C LEU A 302 -6.17 -1.37 -20.15
N PRO A 303 -5.50 -2.48 -20.49
CA PRO A 303 -6.12 -3.79 -20.43
C PRO A 303 -6.51 -4.14 -18.97
N ALA A 304 -7.53 -4.98 -18.81
CA ALA A 304 -7.96 -5.44 -17.49
C ALA A 304 -6.85 -6.24 -16.77
N GLU A 305 -6.04 -6.94 -17.55
CA GLU A 305 -4.98 -7.83 -17.10
C GLU A 305 -3.74 -7.62 -17.98
N PRO A 306 -2.53 -7.80 -17.43
CA PRO A 306 -1.32 -7.83 -18.22
C PRO A 306 -1.25 -9.11 -19.07
N ASP A 307 -0.47 -9.06 -20.15
CA ASP A 307 -0.22 -10.20 -21.04
C ASP A 307 0.68 -11.24 -20.34
N GLN A 308 0.03 -12.19 -19.67
CA GLN A 308 0.72 -13.24 -18.92
C GLN A 308 1.58 -14.13 -19.83
N THR A 309 1.13 -14.41 -21.05
CA THR A 309 1.90 -15.19 -22.01
C THR A 309 3.21 -14.48 -22.37
N TYR A 310 3.15 -13.16 -22.58
CA TYR A 310 4.36 -12.37 -22.82
C TYR A 310 5.35 -12.39 -21.65
N ILE A 311 4.84 -12.25 -20.42
CA ILE A 311 5.65 -12.33 -19.21
C ILE A 311 6.34 -13.69 -19.12
N ASP A 312 5.59 -14.77 -19.35
CA ASP A 312 6.10 -16.15 -19.30
C ASP A 312 7.16 -16.37 -20.38
N ASP A 313 6.94 -15.88 -21.60
CA ASP A 313 7.90 -16.00 -22.71
C ASP A 313 9.22 -15.26 -22.44
N ILE A 314 9.17 -14.05 -21.87
CA ILE A 314 10.37 -13.33 -21.44
C ILE A 314 11.13 -14.15 -20.39
N LEU A 315 10.41 -14.65 -19.38
CA LEU A 315 11.01 -15.37 -18.28
C LEU A 315 11.67 -16.67 -18.75
N VAL A 316 10.96 -17.46 -19.56
CA VAL A 316 11.47 -18.72 -20.12
C VAL A 316 12.73 -18.46 -20.94
N ARG A 317 12.72 -17.43 -21.80
CA ARG A 317 13.90 -17.07 -22.61
C ARG A 317 15.09 -16.65 -21.76
N ALA A 318 14.88 -15.77 -20.77
CA ALA A 318 15.94 -15.32 -19.87
C ALA A 318 16.50 -16.48 -19.04
N TYR A 319 15.64 -17.34 -18.50
CA TYR A 319 16.04 -18.48 -17.67
C TYR A 319 16.75 -19.55 -18.50
N LYS A 320 16.26 -19.85 -19.71
CA LYS A 320 16.92 -20.77 -20.63
C LYS A 320 18.34 -20.32 -20.95
N ALA A 321 18.53 -19.04 -21.28
CA ALA A 321 19.87 -18.49 -21.53
C ALA A 321 20.78 -18.69 -20.31
N LYS A 322 20.30 -18.33 -19.13
CA LYS A 322 21.07 -18.44 -17.88
C LYS A 322 21.42 -19.87 -17.48
N VAL A 323 20.51 -20.81 -17.71
CA VAL A 323 20.74 -22.24 -17.46
C VAL A 323 21.78 -22.81 -18.43
N LEU A 324 21.78 -22.38 -19.70
CA LEU A 324 22.75 -22.85 -20.70
C LEU A 324 24.15 -22.23 -20.53
N GLU A 325 24.27 -21.12 -19.81
CA GLU A 325 25.55 -20.51 -19.41
C GLU A 325 26.23 -21.24 -18.24
N THR A 326 25.50 -22.10 -17.51
CA THR A 326 25.97 -22.81 -16.31
C THR A 326 26.63 -24.14 -16.68
#